data_AF-A0A7C4S2P0-F1
#
_entry.id   AF-A0A7C4S2P0-F1
#
_cell.length_a   1.000
_cell.length_b   1.000
_cell.length_c   1.000
_cell.angle_alpha   90.00
_cell.angle_beta   90.00
_cell.angle_gamma   90.00
#
_symmetry.space_group_name_H-M   'P 1'
#
loop_
_entity.id
_entity.type
_entity.pdbx_description
1 polymer ?
#
loop_
_entity_poly.entity_id
_entity_poly.type
_entity_poly.pdbx_seq_one_letter_code
_entity_poly.pdbx_strand_id
1 'polypeptide(L)'
;MKTRIIVWTIVGIVVVAGIIFFIVSQRQSGILKPVHRKRDMADWQKEYQNMLENIEKFQRRYEKVKGKIATPSAEESNLMSQIDAKIQEWKNETERFNQLQTEEEREEWLRKTKDLRNEARKLLRDLRKGGEGEEGE
;
A
#
# COMPACT_ATOMS: atom_id res chain seq x y z
N MET A 1 17.83 -65.26 -1.27
CA MET A 1 18.47 -64.01 -1.78
C MET A 1 17.77 -63.38 -3.00
N LYS A 2 16.68 -63.93 -3.56
CA LYS A 2 15.99 -63.36 -4.73
C LYS A 2 15.01 -62.22 -4.40
N THR A 3 14.48 -62.17 -3.18
CA THR A 3 13.50 -61.15 -2.75
C THR A 3 14.11 -59.77 -2.54
N ARG A 4 15.39 -59.70 -2.14
CA ARG A 4 16.09 -58.43 -1.88
C ARG A 4 16.36 -57.66 -3.18
N ILE A 5 16.61 -58.35 -4.29
CA ILE A 5 16.89 -57.72 -5.59
C ILE A 5 15.62 -57.04 -6.14
N ILE A 6 14.45 -57.68 -6.01
CA ILE A 6 13.18 -57.13 -6.49
C ILE A 6 12.79 -55.85 -5.72
N VAL A 7 13.01 -55.83 -4.40
CA VAL A 7 12.69 -54.66 -3.56
C VAL A 7 13.56 -53.45 -3.94
N TRP A 8 14.85 -53.65 -4.20
CA TRP A 8 15.74 -52.56 -4.60
C TRP A 8 15.40 -51.98 -5.99
N THR A 9 14.92 -52.81 -6.92
CA THR A 9 14.48 -52.32 -8.25
C THR A 9 13.22 -51.46 -8.16
N ILE A 10 12.25 -51.84 -7.31
CA ILE A 10 11.01 -51.07 -7.11
C ILE A 10 11.32 -49.71 -6.46
N VAL A 11 12.19 -49.69 -5.44
CA VAL A 11 12.60 -48.44 -4.76
C VAL A 11 13.33 -47.50 -5.75
N GLY A 12 14.20 -48.05 -6.61
CA GLY A 12 14.88 -47.25 -7.64
C GLY A 12 13.92 -46.58 -8.62
N ILE A 13 12.88 -47.30 -9.08
CA ILE A 13 11.88 -46.77 -10.02
C ILE A 13 11.06 -45.65 -9.36
N VAL A 14 10.65 -45.81 -8.09
CA VAL A 14 9.86 -44.78 -7.37
C VAL A 14 10.66 -43.49 -7.19
N VAL A 15 11.95 -43.58 -6.90
CA VAL A 15 12.83 -42.39 -6.76
C VAL A 15 13.00 -41.68 -8.10
N VAL A 16 13.24 -42.42 -9.18
CA VAL A 16 13.38 -41.83 -10.53
C VAL A 16 12.07 -41.19 -11.00
N ALA A 17 10.93 -41.84 -10.77
CA ALA A 17 9.61 -41.29 -11.08
C ALA A 17 9.32 -40.03 -10.25
N GLY A 18 9.69 -40.02 -8.97
CA GLY A 18 9.55 -38.85 -8.09
C GLY A 18 10.39 -37.66 -8.55
N ILE A 19 11.62 -37.88 -9.00
CA ILE A 19 12.50 -36.82 -9.53
C ILE A 19 11.95 -36.26 -10.85
N ILE A 20 11.47 -37.12 -11.75
CA ILE A 20 10.85 -36.68 -13.01
C ILE A 20 9.57 -35.89 -12.72
N PHE A 21 8.72 -36.36 -11.80
CA PHE A 21 7.52 -35.66 -11.39
C PHE A 21 7.84 -34.29 -10.77
N PHE A 22 8.87 -34.21 -9.93
CA PHE A 22 9.31 -32.95 -9.32
C PHE A 22 9.82 -31.94 -10.36
N ILE A 23 10.56 -32.39 -11.38
CA ILE A 23 11.06 -31.52 -12.46
C ILE A 23 9.93 -31.08 -13.39
N VAL A 24 8.97 -31.96 -13.69
CA VAL A 24 7.80 -31.63 -14.52
C VAL A 24 6.84 -30.69 -13.80
N SER A 25 6.63 -30.84 -12.49
CA SER A 25 5.83 -29.90 -11.69
C SER A 25 6.41 -28.49 -11.64
N GLN A 26 7.74 -28.32 -11.73
CA GLN A 26 8.33 -26.98 -11.80
C GLN A 26 8.15 -26.27 -13.15
N ARG A 27 7.90 -27.01 -14.25
CA ARG A 27 7.80 -26.43 -15.60
C ARG A 27 6.38 -26.08 -16.06
N GLN A 28 5.35 -26.35 -15.24
CA GLN A 28 3.95 -26.00 -15.56
C GLN A 28 3.50 -24.63 -15.01
N SER A 29 4.43 -23.74 -14.64
CA SER A 29 4.14 -22.33 -14.34
C SER A 29 4.06 -21.48 -15.63
N GLY A 30 3.33 -21.99 -16.61
CA GLY A 30 2.96 -21.26 -17.82
C GLY A 30 1.52 -20.76 -17.72
N ILE A 31 1.36 -19.43 -17.78
CA ILE A 31 0.10 -18.72 -18.05
C ILE A 31 -0.91 -18.76 -16.89
N LEU A 32 -0.57 -18.09 -15.80
CA LEU A 32 -1.59 -17.64 -14.85
C LEU A 32 -2.02 -16.22 -15.26
N LYS A 33 -3.28 -16.10 -15.71
CA LYS A 33 -4.07 -14.86 -15.52
C LYS A 33 -3.77 -14.31 -14.12
N PRO A 34 -3.76 -12.99 -13.87
CA PRO A 34 -3.48 -12.47 -12.54
C PRO A 34 -4.51 -13.03 -11.58
N VAL A 35 -4.16 -14.12 -10.89
CA VAL A 35 -4.88 -14.62 -9.74
C VAL A 35 -4.79 -13.44 -8.79
N HIS A 36 -5.91 -12.77 -8.54
CA HIS A 36 -6.00 -11.82 -7.46
C HIS A 36 -5.71 -12.62 -6.20
N ARG A 37 -4.43 -12.64 -5.82
CA ARG A 37 -3.97 -13.22 -4.58
C ARG A 37 -4.78 -12.51 -3.50
N LYS A 38 -5.62 -13.26 -2.77
CA LYS A 38 -6.26 -12.73 -1.56
C LYS A 38 -5.18 -12.07 -0.72
N ARG A 39 -5.40 -10.81 -0.35
CA ARG A 39 -4.44 -10.10 0.50
C ARG A 39 -4.40 -10.80 1.84
N ASP A 40 -3.21 -11.20 2.25
CA ASP A 40 -3.01 -11.71 3.59
C ASP A 40 -2.87 -10.53 4.59
N MET A 41 -2.86 -10.85 5.89
CA MET A 41 -2.69 -9.82 6.92
C MET A 41 -1.34 -9.09 6.82
N ALA A 42 -0.31 -9.70 6.23
CA ALA A 42 0.97 -9.05 6.03
C ALA A 42 0.89 -7.99 4.93
N ASP A 43 0.15 -8.24 3.85
CA ASP A 43 -0.16 -7.24 2.82
C ASP A 43 -0.90 -6.04 3.43
N TRP A 44 -1.90 -6.30 4.28
CA TRP A 44 -2.65 -5.24 4.96
C TRP A 44 -1.80 -4.42 5.93
N GLN A 45 -0.96 -5.08 6.73
CA GLN A 45 0.00 -4.39 7.61
C GLN A 45 0.99 -3.54 6.81
N LYS A 46 1.44 -4.02 5.66
CA LYS A 46 2.29 -3.24 4.76
C LYS A 46 1.58 -1.99 4.25
N GLU A 47 0.31 -2.09 3.86
CA GLU A 47 -0.48 -0.92 3.45
C GLU A 47 -0.69 0.08 4.59
N TYR A 48 -0.92 -0.40 5.81
CA TYR A 48 -0.98 0.44 7.00
C TYR A 48 0.33 1.21 7.24
N GLN A 49 1.48 0.54 7.22
CA GLN A 49 2.78 1.19 7.35
C GLN A 49 3.04 2.19 6.22
N ASN A 50 2.67 1.85 4.98
CA ASN A 50 2.74 2.78 3.86
C ASN A 50 1.87 4.02 4.07
N MET A 51 0.69 3.89 4.69
CA MET A 51 -0.17 5.05 4.99
C MET A 51 0.44 5.95 6.05
N LEU A 52 1.00 5.38 7.12
CA LEU A 52 1.74 6.16 8.13
C LEU A 52 2.88 6.97 7.49
N GLU A 53 3.72 6.30 6.68
CA GLU A 53 4.83 6.96 5.99
C GLU A 53 4.33 8.06 5.02
N ASN A 54 3.22 7.81 4.33
CA ASN A 54 2.62 8.79 3.42
C ASN A 54 2.11 10.03 4.15
N ILE A 55 1.50 9.87 5.34
CA ILE A 55 1.08 11.00 6.18
C ILE A 55 2.30 11.84 6.56
N GLU A 56 3.36 11.22 7.09
CA GLU A 56 4.58 11.93 7.48
C GLU A 56 5.24 12.66 6.29
N LYS A 57 5.32 11.99 5.14
CA LYS A 57 5.85 12.60 3.91
C LYS A 57 4.99 13.79 3.47
N PHE A 58 3.67 13.67 3.57
CA PHE A 58 2.76 14.75 3.23
C PHE A 58 2.91 15.94 4.19
N GLN A 59 2.89 15.69 5.51
CA GLN A 59 3.07 16.73 6.53
C GLN A 59 4.38 17.49 6.33
N ARG A 60 5.50 16.77 6.12
CA ARG A 60 6.80 17.41 5.83
C ARG A 60 6.77 18.30 4.59
N ARG A 61 6.02 17.92 3.55
CA ARG A 61 5.87 18.75 2.34
C ARG A 61 4.98 19.95 2.62
N TYR A 62 3.91 19.78 3.36
CA TYR A 62 3.01 20.86 3.75
C TYR A 62 3.73 21.91 4.60
N GLU A 63 4.47 21.51 5.63
CA GLU A 63 5.26 22.44 6.47
C GLU A 63 6.29 23.23 5.64
N LYS A 64 6.90 22.60 4.63
CA LYS A 64 7.80 23.31 3.70
C LYS A 64 7.09 24.35 2.85
N VAL A 65 5.84 24.11 2.45
CA VAL A 65 5.05 25.08 1.69
C VAL A 65 4.58 26.20 2.63
N LYS A 66 4.04 25.83 3.79
CA LYS A 66 3.60 26.76 4.83
C LYS A 66 4.72 27.71 5.26
N GLY A 67 5.93 27.19 5.47
CA GLY A 67 7.10 28.00 5.84
C GLY A 67 7.61 28.96 4.76
N LYS A 68 7.14 28.84 3.50
CA LYS A 68 7.42 29.82 2.44
C LYS A 68 6.41 30.95 2.40
N ILE A 69 5.24 30.77 3.00
CA ILE A 69 4.16 31.75 3.01
C ILE A 69 4.35 32.60 4.27
N ALA A 70 5.00 33.76 4.11
CA ALA A 70 5.33 34.65 5.23
C ALA A 70 4.09 35.38 5.78
N THR A 71 3.18 35.77 4.89
CA THR A 71 1.93 36.47 5.23
C THR A 71 0.79 35.87 4.41
N PRO A 72 0.06 34.88 4.94
CA PRO A 72 -0.97 34.20 4.17
C PRO A 72 -2.17 35.12 3.90
N SER A 73 -2.67 35.10 2.67
CA SER A 73 -3.97 35.69 2.35
C SER A 73 -5.11 34.98 3.08
N ALA A 74 -6.31 35.56 3.07
CA ALA A 74 -7.49 34.92 3.66
C ALA A 74 -7.80 33.56 3.00
N GLU A 75 -7.60 33.45 1.69
CA GLU A 75 -7.80 32.21 0.94
C GLU A 75 -6.75 31.16 1.32
N GLU A 76 -5.47 31.55 1.39
CA GLU A 76 -4.38 30.66 1.79
C GLU A 76 -4.56 30.16 3.23
N SER A 77 -4.96 31.04 4.15
CA SER A 77 -5.25 30.68 5.54
C SER A 77 -6.40 29.67 5.64
N ASN A 78 -7.44 29.85 4.82
CA ASN A 78 -8.54 28.89 4.72
C ASN A 78 -8.08 27.55 4.14
N LEU A 79 -7.26 27.55 3.08
CA LEU A 79 -6.68 26.34 2.51
C LEU A 79 -5.77 25.60 3.51
N MET A 80 -4.93 26.33 4.25
CA MET A 80 -4.10 25.77 5.31
C MET A 80 -4.96 25.08 6.38
N SER A 81 -6.02 25.74 6.84
CA SER A 81 -6.95 25.18 7.83
C SER A 81 -7.64 23.92 7.32
N GLN A 82 -8.05 23.89 6.05
CA GLN A 82 -8.62 22.70 5.42
C GLN A 82 -7.60 21.56 5.29
N ILE A 83 -6.35 21.87 4.95
CA ILE A 83 -5.26 20.87 4.90
C ILE A 83 -5.03 20.29 6.30
N ASP A 84 -4.95 21.12 7.33
CA ASP A 84 -4.77 20.68 8.72
C ASP A 84 -5.91 19.75 9.15
N ALA A 85 -7.16 20.13 8.87
CA ALA A 85 -8.33 19.29 9.16
C ALA A 85 -8.26 17.95 8.42
N LYS A 86 -7.89 17.95 7.13
CA LYS A 86 -7.78 16.72 6.32
C LYS A 86 -6.64 15.81 6.75
N ILE A 87 -5.50 16.38 7.19
CA ILE A 87 -4.41 15.60 7.78
C ILE A 87 -4.90 14.90 9.06
N GLN A 88 -5.62 15.62 9.93
CA GLN A 88 -6.15 15.04 11.16
C GLN A 88 -7.17 13.94 10.88
N GLU A 89 -8.11 14.17 9.95
CA GLU A 89 -9.07 13.16 9.52
C GLU A 89 -8.36 11.91 8.97
N TRP A 90 -7.32 12.09 8.15
CA TRP A 90 -6.54 10.99 7.60
C TRP A 90 -5.78 10.21 8.67
N LYS A 91 -5.19 10.89 9.67
CA LYS A 91 -4.56 10.23 10.83
C LYS A 91 -5.55 9.40 11.61
N ASN A 92 -6.67 10.00 12.01
CA ASN A 92 -7.72 9.32 12.77
C ASN A 92 -8.24 8.08 12.03
N GLU A 93 -8.49 8.19 10.72
CA GLU A 93 -8.94 7.03 9.94
C GLU A 93 -7.84 5.96 9.82
N THR A 94 -6.57 6.36 9.70
CA THR A 94 -5.44 5.43 9.65
C THR A 94 -5.30 4.65 10.97
N GLU A 95 -5.48 5.30 12.11
CA GLU A 95 -5.42 4.67 13.44
C GLU A 95 -6.49 3.60 13.67
N ARG A 96 -7.65 3.73 13.02
CA ARG A 96 -8.75 2.74 13.10
C ARG A 96 -8.38 1.38 12.49
N PHE A 97 -7.32 1.30 11.69
CA PHE A 97 -6.90 0.07 11.01
C PHE A 97 -6.79 -1.14 11.95
N ASN A 98 -6.24 -0.94 13.16
CA ASN A 98 -6.04 -2.03 14.12
C ASN A 98 -7.35 -2.57 14.73
N GLN A 99 -8.47 -1.86 14.54
CA GLN A 99 -9.80 -2.28 15.01
C GLN A 99 -10.57 -3.07 13.95
N LEU A 100 -10.07 -3.12 12.71
CA LEU A 100 -10.75 -3.76 11.57
C LEU A 100 -10.60 -5.27 11.61
N GLN A 101 -11.72 -5.99 11.53
CA GLN A 101 -11.79 -7.43 11.69
C GLN A 101 -11.94 -8.13 10.34
N THR A 102 -12.68 -7.54 9.40
CA THR A 102 -13.00 -8.16 8.11
C THR A 102 -12.12 -7.64 6.96
N GLU A 103 -12.12 -8.35 5.83
CA GLU A 103 -11.40 -7.90 4.62
C GLU A 103 -12.11 -6.70 4.00
N GLU A 104 -13.44 -6.70 4.01
CA GLU A 104 -14.30 -5.63 3.51
C GLU A 104 -14.06 -4.31 4.25
N GLU A 105 -13.96 -4.36 5.58
CA GLU A 105 -13.63 -3.18 6.41
C GLU A 105 -12.25 -2.62 6.05
N ARG A 106 -11.26 -3.48 5.80
CA ARG A 106 -9.91 -3.07 5.40
C ARG A 106 -9.88 -2.49 3.99
N GLU A 107 -10.69 -3.01 3.08
CA GLU A 107 -10.85 -2.45 1.74
C GLU A 107 -11.50 -1.06 1.77
N GLU A 108 -12.56 -0.89 2.57
CA GLU A 108 -13.22 0.40 2.76
C GLU A 108 -12.26 1.41 3.38
N TRP A 109 -11.56 1.00 4.44
CA TRP A 109 -10.51 1.80 5.07
C TRP A 109 -9.43 2.25 4.07
N LEU A 110 -8.94 1.33 3.22
CA LEU A 110 -7.93 1.66 2.22
C LEU A 110 -8.45 2.65 1.18
N ARG A 111 -9.71 2.51 0.78
CA ARG A 111 -10.34 3.46 -0.14
C ARG A 111 -10.45 4.84 0.51
N LYS A 112 -11.00 4.91 1.72
CA LYS A 112 -11.19 6.16 2.45
C LYS A 112 -9.88 6.89 2.72
N THR A 113 -8.85 6.19 3.20
CA THR A 113 -7.52 6.77 3.43
C THR A 113 -6.87 7.27 2.13
N LYS A 114 -7.05 6.57 1.01
CA LYS A 114 -6.58 7.03 -0.31
C LYS A 114 -7.32 8.30 -0.77
N ASP A 115 -8.62 8.38 -0.53
CA ASP A 115 -9.44 9.53 -0.90
C ASP A 115 -9.02 10.77 -0.07
N LEU A 116 -8.89 10.62 1.25
CA LEU A 116 -8.39 11.68 2.14
C LEU A 116 -7.00 12.18 1.74
N ARG A 117 -6.09 11.26 1.40
CA ARG A 117 -4.76 11.60 0.87
C ARG A 117 -4.87 12.41 -0.43
N ASN A 118 -5.74 12.01 -1.34
CA ASN A 118 -5.89 12.68 -2.63
C ASN A 118 -6.49 14.08 -2.46
N GLU A 119 -7.48 14.24 -1.58
CA GLU A 119 -8.06 15.53 -1.20
C GLU A 119 -7.00 16.46 -0.60
N ALA A 120 -6.23 15.97 0.39
CA ALA A 120 -5.15 16.74 1.01
C ALA A 120 -4.10 17.18 -0.03
N ARG A 121 -3.75 16.31 -0.98
CA ARG A 121 -2.82 16.63 -2.09
C ARG A 121 -3.39 17.65 -3.06
N LYS A 122 -4.70 17.66 -3.28
CA LYS A 122 -5.36 18.66 -4.11
C LYS A 122 -5.29 20.02 -3.43
N LEU A 123 -5.70 20.11 -2.17
CA LEU A 123 -5.62 21.35 -1.38
C LEU A 123 -4.20 21.91 -1.31
N LEU A 124 -3.19 21.05 -1.10
CA LEU A 124 -1.79 21.48 -1.10
C LEU A 124 -1.33 22.02 -2.46
N ARG A 125 -1.84 21.46 -3.56
CA ARG A 125 -1.55 21.95 -4.91
C ARG A 125 -2.18 23.32 -5.13
N ASP A 126 -3.41 23.50 -4.67
CA ASP A 126 -4.13 24.76 -4.79
C ASP A 126 -3.45 25.85 -3.95
N LEU A 127 -3.04 25.53 -2.70
CA LEU A 127 -2.24 26.42 -1.86
C LEU A 127 -0.92 26.84 -2.53
N ARG A 128 -0.24 25.90 -3.20
CA ARG A 128 1.02 26.20 -3.89
C ARG A 128 0.82 27.11 -5.11
N LYS A 129 -0.30 26.96 -5.82
CA LYS A 129 -0.63 27.82 -6.97
C LYS A 129 -0.99 29.24 -6.54
N GLY A 130 -1.66 29.40 -5.40
CA GLY A 130 -1.96 30.72 -4.83
C GLY A 130 -0.69 31.54 -4.59
N GLY A 131 0.33 30.94 -3.97
CA GLY A 131 1.60 31.64 -3.68
C GLY A 131 2.52 31.89 -4.88
N GLU A 132 2.38 31.17 -6.00
CA GLU A 132 3.16 31.41 -7.23
C GLU A 132 2.57 32.59 -8.07
N GLY A 133 1.38 33.09 -7.73
CA GLY A 133 0.70 34.16 -8.46
C GLY A 133 1.06 35.60 -8.06
N GLU A 134 1.80 35.80 -6.96
CA GLU A 134 2.13 37.14 -6.43
C GLU A 134 3.57 37.60 -6.73
N GLU A 135 4.45 36.76 -7.29
CA GLU A 135 5.83 37.16 -7.67
C GLU A 135 5.94 37.72 -9.11
N GLY A 136 4.80 38.05 -9.74
CA GLY A 136 4.73 38.39 -11.16
C GLY A 136 3.85 39.60 -11.50
N GLU A 137 3.99 40.72 -10.79
CA GLU A 137 3.60 42.06 -11.26
C GLU A 137 4.61 43.14 -10.84
#